data_AF-A4BMC9-F1
#
_entry.id   AF-A4BMC9-F1
#
_cell.length_a   1.000
_cell.length_b   1.000
_cell.length_c   1.000
_cell.angle_alpha   90.00
_cell.angle_beta   90.00
_cell.angle_gamma   90.00
#
_symmetry.space_group_name_H-M   'P 1'
#
loop_
_entity.id
_entity.type
_entity.pdbx_description
1 polymer ?
#
loop_
_entity_poly.entity_id
_entity_poly.type
_entity_poly.pdbx_seq_one_letter_code
_entity_poly.pdbx_strand_id
1 'polypeptide(L)'
;MFIRRTQTRSTATGESYVTYRLVRSEQRAGKVRQRTLLNLGRHFPVAQAHWSALCARIEQRLSGQAALFDEEGKGLPLAVERQAERIAARLLAEQGGTPAPADAGGVPGGGGDVQSVDVDSLSLVRPRSVGVEQLALWALRQAGLEEQLQALGLTGPQRAAALGLIVARMAAPGSERATY
;
A
#
# COMPACT_ATOMS: atom_id res chain seq x y z
N MET A 1 0.42 0.87 20.68
CA MET A 1 1.66 0.15 20.26
C MET A 1 2.82 0.61 21.14
N PHE A 2 3.94 -0.11 21.20
CA PHE A 2 5.17 0.37 21.85
C PHE A 2 6.45 -0.18 21.21
N ILE A 3 7.57 0.49 21.43
CA ILE A 3 8.90 0.03 20.99
C ILE A 3 9.60 -0.68 22.14
N ARG A 4 10.01 -1.92 21.89
CA ARG A 4 10.78 -2.74 22.82
C ARG A 4 12.25 -2.75 22.41
N ARG A 5 13.11 -2.33 23.34
CA ARG A 5 14.57 -2.52 23.26
C ARG A 5 14.93 -3.87 23.85
N THR A 6 15.69 -4.69 23.12
CA THR A 6 16.22 -5.96 23.61
C THR A 6 17.74 -5.96 23.47
N GLN A 7 18.47 -6.21 24.56
CA GLN A 7 19.90 -6.49 24.50
C GLN A 7 20.09 -7.96 24.10
N THR A 8 21.00 -8.22 23.19
CA THR A 8 21.31 -9.58 22.70
C THR A 8 22.81 -9.74 22.66
N ARG A 9 23.30 -10.89 23.11
CA ARG A 9 24.72 -11.23 23.07
C ARG A 9 24.99 -12.11 21.86
N SER A 10 25.95 -11.71 21.03
CA SER A 10 26.46 -12.55 19.95
C SER A 10 27.25 -13.71 20.56
N THR A 11 26.86 -14.94 20.27
CA THR A 11 27.60 -16.14 20.69
C THR A 11 28.90 -16.33 19.90
N ALA A 12 28.98 -15.75 18.69
CA ALA A 12 30.13 -15.88 17.80
C ALA A 12 31.27 -14.88 18.12
N THR A 13 30.93 -13.65 18.54
CA THR A 13 31.90 -12.58 18.81
C THR A 13 31.95 -12.16 20.28
N GLY A 14 31.03 -12.64 21.11
CA GLY A 14 30.91 -12.24 22.52
C GLY A 14 30.34 -10.82 22.72
N GLU A 15 30.22 -10.03 21.66
CA GLU A 15 29.75 -8.65 21.69
C GLU A 15 28.25 -8.55 21.98
N SER A 16 27.88 -7.58 22.82
CA SER A 16 26.49 -7.25 23.10
C SER A 16 25.98 -6.18 22.13
N TYR A 17 24.86 -6.46 21.45
CA TYR A 17 24.18 -5.51 20.58
C TYR A 17 22.74 -5.28 21.05
N VAL A 18 22.18 -4.14 20.65
CA VAL A 18 20.81 -3.77 20.93
C VAL A 18 19.99 -3.94 19.66
N THR A 19 18.79 -4.50 19.79
CA THR A 19 17.79 -4.55 18.72
C THR A 19 16.47 -3.94 19.18
N TYR A 20 15.76 -3.31 18.24
CA TYR A 20 14.48 -2.65 18.46
C TYR A 20 13.37 -3.39 17.73
N ARG A 21 12.21 -3.52 18.38
CA ARG A 21 11.02 -4.16 17.82
C ARG A 21 9.80 -3.29 18.10
N LEU A 22 8.94 -3.14 17.10
CA LEU A 22 7.60 -2.58 17.29
C LEU A 22 6.65 -3.70 17.73
N VAL A 23 5.97 -3.49 18.85
CA VAL A 23 5.12 -4.47 19.51
C VAL A 23 3.72 -3.90 19.71
N ARG A 24 2.71 -4.74 19.57
CA ARG A 24 1.32 -4.45 19.93
C ARG A 24 0.87 -5.40 21.03
N SER A 25 0.19 -4.84 22.02
CA SER A 25 -0.52 -5.62 23.04
C SER A 25 -1.93 -5.90 22.54
N GLU A 26 -2.34 -7.16 22.57
CA GLU A 26 -3.67 -7.62 22.14
C GLU A 26 -4.29 -8.45 23.27
N GLN A 27 -5.57 -8.23 23.55
CA GLN A 27 -6.31 -9.12 24.45
C GLN A 27 -6.83 -10.32 23.66
N ARG A 28 -6.43 -11.53 24.06
CA ARG A 28 -6.92 -12.76 23.44
C ARG A 28 -7.32 -13.75 24.53
N ALA A 29 -8.59 -14.16 24.52
CA ALA A 29 -9.16 -15.09 25.50
C ALA A 29 -8.93 -14.68 26.96
N GLY A 30 -9.21 -13.40 27.28
CA GLY A 30 -9.08 -12.86 28.64
C GLY A 30 -7.64 -12.67 29.13
N LYS A 31 -6.62 -12.89 28.28
CA LYS A 31 -5.21 -12.65 28.62
C LYS A 31 -4.57 -11.64 27.67
N VAL A 32 -3.78 -10.71 28.21
CA VAL A 32 -2.98 -9.78 27.42
C VAL A 32 -1.81 -10.55 26.81
N ARG A 33 -1.71 -10.57 25.49
CA ARG A 33 -0.57 -11.13 24.74
C ARG A 33 0.13 -10.01 23.99
N GLN A 34 1.45 -10.13 23.87
CA GLN A 34 2.27 -9.21 23.09
C GLN A 34 2.60 -9.84 21.74
N ARG A 35 2.28 -9.16 20.64
CA ARG A 35 2.63 -9.54 19.28
C ARG A 35 3.67 -8.58 18.72
N THR A 36 4.78 -9.12 18.21
CA THR A 36 5.75 -8.29 17.47
C THR A 36 5.17 -8.00 16.09
N LEU A 37 5.03 -6.71 15.77
CA LEU A 37 4.56 -6.26 14.46
C LEU A 37 5.70 -6.14 13.46
N LEU A 38 6.82 -5.54 13.88
CA LEU A 38 7.94 -5.27 12.99
C LEU A 38 9.28 -5.32 13.73
N ASN A 39 10.27 -5.95 13.11
CA ASN A 39 11.67 -5.85 13.56
C ASN A 39 12.29 -4.56 13.00
N LEU A 40 12.61 -3.61 13.87
CA LEU A 40 13.24 -2.33 13.52
C LEU A 40 14.77 -2.47 13.40
N GLY A 41 15.33 -3.56 13.92
CA GLY A 41 16.74 -3.91 13.78
C GLY A 41 17.64 -3.20 14.77
N ARG A 42 18.96 -3.21 14.49
CA ARG A 42 20.01 -2.66 15.38
C ARG A 42 20.19 -1.15 15.25
N HIS A 43 19.93 -0.59 14.07
CA HIS A 43 20.05 0.83 13.78
C HIS A 43 18.67 1.46 13.72
N PHE A 44 18.21 1.98 14.84
CA PHE A 44 16.96 2.70 14.94
C PHE A 44 17.23 4.17 15.30
N PRO A 45 17.00 5.12 14.37
CA PRO A 45 17.49 6.49 14.50
C PRO A 45 16.63 7.39 15.39
N VAL A 46 15.51 6.90 15.93
CA VAL A 46 14.58 7.72 16.72
C VAL A 46 14.94 7.65 18.21
N ALA A 47 15.19 8.81 18.80
CA ALA A 47 15.48 8.95 20.22
C ALA A 47 14.33 8.41 21.09
N GLN A 48 14.67 7.84 22.25
CA GLN A 48 13.71 7.20 23.15
C GLN A 48 12.56 8.12 23.60
N ALA A 49 12.85 9.42 23.76
CA ALA A 49 11.86 10.44 24.11
C ALA A 49 10.69 10.54 23.09
N HIS A 50 10.92 10.15 21.84
CA HIS A 50 9.92 10.24 20.77
C HIS A 50 9.22 8.91 20.47
N TRP A 51 9.51 7.82 21.22
CA TRP A 51 8.94 6.51 20.89
C TRP A 51 7.43 6.43 21.07
N SER A 52 6.89 7.06 22.12
CA SER A 52 5.44 7.12 22.34
C SER A 52 4.75 7.89 21.21
N ALA A 53 5.23 9.09 20.91
CA ALA A 53 4.71 9.94 19.83
C ALA A 53 4.80 9.24 18.46
N LEU A 54 5.92 8.55 18.18
CA LEU A 54 6.07 7.74 16.98
C LEU A 54 5.02 6.61 16.91
N CYS A 55 4.78 5.90 18.01
CA CYS A 55 3.80 4.81 18.04
C CYS A 55 2.38 5.32 17.81
N ALA A 56 2.00 6.44 18.44
CA ALA A 56 0.71 7.09 18.23
C ALA A 56 0.55 7.52 16.76
N ARG A 57 1.59 8.13 16.18
CA ARG A 57 1.58 8.55 14.78
C ARG A 57 1.48 7.38 13.80
N ILE A 58 2.13 6.26 14.09
CA ILE A 58 1.98 5.02 13.31
C ILE A 58 0.54 4.52 13.38
N GLU A 59 -0.08 4.51 14.56
CA GLU A 59 -1.48 4.08 14.73
C GLU A 59 -2.45 4.96 13.97
N GLN A 60 -2.28 6.29 14.03
CA GLN A 60 -3.08 7.25 13.26
C GLN A 60 -2.96 7.02 11.74
N ARG A 61 -1.76 6.73 11.23
CA ARG A 61 -1.56 6.42 9.81
C ARG A 61 -2.16 5.08 9.41
N LEU A 62 -2.19 4.09 10.32
CA LEU A 62 -2.78 2.78 10.06
C LEU A 62 -4.30 2.78 10.16
N SER A 63 -4.89 3.64 10.99
CA SER A 63 -6.36 3.75 11.10
C SER A 63 -6.98 4.47 9.90
N GLY A 64 -6.19 5.23 9.14
CA GLY A 64 -6.70 6.04 8.02
C GLY A 64 -7.57 7.22 8.46
N GLN A 65 -7.72 7.42 9.77
CA GLN A 65 -8.50 8.51 10.34
C GLN A 65 -7.57 9.70 10.60
N ALA A 66 -7.93 10.87 10.06
CA ALA A 66 -7.34 12.12 10.52
C ALA A 66 -7.67 12.27 12.01
N ALA A 67 -6.66 12.58 12.83
CA ALA A 67 -6.93 12.86 14.24
C ALA A 67 -7.70 14.18 14.28
N LEU A 68 -8.82 14.20 15.03
CA LEU A 68 -9.60 15.42 15.24
C LEU A 68 -8.74 16.54 15.87
N PHE A 69 -7.67 16.16 16.57
CA PHE A 69 -6.64 17.04 17.10
C PHE A 69 -5.27 16.53 16.66
N ASP A 70 -4.63 17.23 15.71
CA ASP A 70 -3.27 16.93 15.23
C ASP A 70 -2.19 17.50 16.18
N GLU A 71 -2.50 17.60 17.48
CA GLU A 71 -1.62 18.15 18.52
C GLU A 71 -0.37 17.28 18.73
N GLU A 72 -0.49 15.97 18.50
CA GLU A 72 0.63 15.03 18.59
C GLU A 72 1.52 15.03 17.33
N GLY A 73 1.08 15.63 16.22
CA GLY A 73 1.88 15.80 14.99
C GLY A 73 2.50 17.20 14.88
N LYS A 74 1.84 18.22 15.44
CA LYS A 74 2.34 19.59 15.51
C LYS A 74 3.56 19.68 16.43
N GLY A 75 4.74 19.78 15.84
CA GLY A 75 6.01 19.94 16.57
C GLY A 75 6.85 18.67 16.67
N LEU A 76 6.42 17.56 16.06
CA LEU A 76 7.30 16.39 15.92
C LEU A 76 8.47 16.71 14.98
N PRO A 77 9.69 16.29 15.31
CA PRO A 77 10.80 16.37 14.38
C PRO A 77 10.47 15.64 13.08
N LEU A 78 10.79 16.23 11.93
CA LEU A 78 10.53 15.66 10.60
C LEU A 78 11.07 14.23 10.44
N ALA A 79 12.18 13.91 11.12
CA ALA A 79 12.75 12.56 11.14
C ALA A 79 11.81 11.52 11.77
N VAL A 80 11.04 11.89 12.80
CA VAL A 80 10.06 11.02 13.45
C VAL A 80 8.86 10.80 12.54
N GLU A 81 8.35 11.86 11.89
CA GLU A 81 7.26 11.77 10.91
C GLU A 81 7.62 10.85 9.74
N ARG A 82 8.78 11.05 9.13
CA ARG A 82 9.28 10.19 8.04
C ARG A 82 9.43 8.74 8.48
N GLN A 83 9.86 8.51 9.72
CA GLN A 83 9.98 7.15 10.24
C GLN A 83 8.60 6.53 10.52
N ALA A 84 7.64 7.31 11.01
CA ALA A 84 6.25 6.87 11.21
C ALA A 84 5.62 6.44 9.88
N GLU A 85 5.77 7.27 8.85
CA GLU A 85 5.33 7.00 7.49
C GLU A 85 5.97 5.73 6.94
N ARG A 86 7.30 5.60 7.03
CA ARG A 86 8.03 4.42 6.56
C ARG A 86 7.57 3.13 7.26
N ILE A 87 7.38 3.17 8.58
CA ILE A 87 6.94 2.00 9.35
C ILE A 87 5.49 1.65 9.01
N ALA A 88 4.57 2.61 8.98
CA ALA A 88 3.18 2.38 8.62
C ALA A 88 3.07 1.80 7.19
N ALA A 89 3.79 2.38 6.25
CA ALA A 89 3.88 1.88 4.88
C ALA A 89 4.39 0.43 4.84
N ARG A 90 5.40 0.07 5.62
CA ARG A 90 5.88 -1.32 5.69
C ARG A 90 4.84 -2.28 6.27
N LEU A 91 4.17 -1.90 7.36
CA LEU A 91 3.11 -2.71 7.96
C LEU A 91 1.95 -2.94 6.99
N LEU A 92 1.56 -1.92 6.24
CA LEU A 92 0.52 -2.02 5.20
C LEU A 92 0.97 -2.92 4.03
N ALA A 93 2.26 -2.94 3.66
CA ALA A 93 2.78 -3.87 2.65
C ALA A 93 2.69 -5.33 3.12
N GLU A 94 3.05 -5.58 4.39
CA GLU A 94 3.01 -6.92 4.98
C GLU A 94 1.56 -7.41 5.20
N GLN A 95 0.61 -6.50 5.41
CA GLN A 95 -0.83 -6.81 5.48
C GLN A 95 -1.47 -7.01 4.10
N GLY A 96 -1.01 -6.27 3.09
CA GLY A 96 -1.46 -6.37 1.70
C GLY A 96 -0.89 -7.56 0.92
N GLY A 97 -0.34 -8.56 1.63
CA GLY A 97 0.10 -9.82 1.03
C GLY A 97 -1.04 -10.45 0.22
N THR A 98 -0.72 -10.76 -1.04
CA THR A 98 -1.51 -11.40 -2.09
C THR A 98 -2.86 -11.95 -1.60
N PRO A 99 -4.02 -11.42 -2.04
CA PRO A 99 -5.23 -12.23 -1.94
C PRO A 99 -4.88 -13.55 -2.64
N ALA A 100 -4.91 -14.66 -1.90
CA ALA A 100 -4.81 -15.98 -2.50
C ALA A 100 -5.73 -15.97 -3.73
N PRO A 101 -5.30 -16.51 -4.90
CA PRO A 101 -6.17 -16.54 -6.05
C PRO A 101 -7.47 -17.17 -5.57
N ALA A 102 -8.52 -16.36 -5.53
CA ALA A 102 -9.85 -16.86 -5.27
C ALA A 102 -10.08 -17.81 -6.43
N ASP A 103 -10.09 -19.11 -6.13
CA ASP A 103 -10.46 -20.14 -7.09
C ASP A 103 -11.73 -19.65 -7.79
N ALA A 104 -11.62 -19.41 -9.09
CA ALA A 104 -12.66 -18.84 -9.93
C ALA A 104 -13.81 -19.83 -10.18
N GLY A 105 -14.24 -20.56 -9.15
CA GLY A 105 -15.27 -21.59 -9.24
C GLY A 105 -16.03 -21.90 -7.94
N GLY A 106 -15.72 -21.23 -6.82
CA GLY A 106 -16.46 -21.43 -5.57
C GLY A 106 -17.36 -20.24 -5.27
N VAL A 107 -18.68 -20.38 -5.41
CA VAL A 107 -19.64 -19.45 -4.79
C VAL A 107 -19.34 -19.45 -3.28
N PRO A 108 -18.96 -18.32 -2.66
CA PRO A 108 -18.73 -18.29 -1.22
C PRO A 108 -20.10 -18.39 -0.52
N GLY A 109 -20.55 -19.62 -0.29
CA GLY A 109 -21.66 -19.96 0.58
C GLY A 109 -21.26 -19.78 2.04
N GLY A 110 -21.26 -18.53 2.49
CA GLY A 110 -21.06 -18.16 3.88
C GLY A 110 -21.33 -16.67 4.00
N GLY A 111 -22.40 -16.29 4.70
CA GLY A 111 -22.87 -14.91 4.81
C GLY A 111 -21.72 -13.97 5.15
N GLY A 112 -21.28 -13.20 4.15
CA GLY A 112 -20.28 -12.17 4.34
C GLY A 112 -20.81 -11.08 5.27
N ASP A 113 -19.93 -10.48 6.06
CA ASP A 113 -20.19 -9.23 6.76
C ASP A 113 -20.29 -8.11 5.73
N VAL A 114 -21.48 -7.93 5.17
CA VAL A 114 -21.78 -6.87 4.21
C VAL A 114 -22.17 -5.63 4.98
N GLN A 115 -21.38 -4.57 4.84
CA GLN A 115 -21.64 -3.27 5.47
C GLN A 115 -21.88 -2.21 4.41
N SER A 116 -22.81 -1.29 4.69
CA SER A 116 -23.02 -0.12 3.86
C SER A 116 -21.92 0.90 4.14
N VAL A 117 -21.18 1.28 3.11
CA VAL A 117 -20.13 2.30 3.17
C VAL A 117 -20.44 3.41 2.18
N ASP A 118 -20.15 4.64 2.57
CA ASP A 118 -20.19 5.78 1.66
C ASP A 118 -18.97 5.71 0.73
N VAL A 119 -19.21 5.53 -0.58
CA VAL A 119 -18.17 5.38 -1.59
C VAL A 119 -17.33 6.66 -1.73
N ASP A 120 -17.93 7.83 -1.53
CA ASP A 120 -17.26 9.12 -1.64
C ASP A 120 -16.34 9.39 -0.44
N SER A 121 -16.51 8.66 0.66
CA SER A 121 -15.65 8.71 1.84
C SER A 121 -14.39 7.85 1.74
N LEU A 122 -14.28 7.00 0.72
CA LEU A 122 -13.20 6.04 0.59
C LEU A 122 -11.88 6.74 0.21
N SER A 123 -10.81 6.44 0.96
CA SER A 123 -9.46 6.86 0.62
C SER A 123 -8.60 5.69 0.16
N LEU A 124 -7.85 5.88 -0.93
CA LEU A 124 -6.98 4.85 -1.49
C LEU A 124 -5.63 4.85 -0.76
N VAL A 125 -5.38 3.82 0.03
CA VAL A 125 -4.06 3.60 0.65
C VAL A 125 -3.22 2.74 -0.29
N ARG A 126 -2.20 3.35 -0.92
CA ARG A 126 -1.36 2.74 -1.97
C ARG A 126 -2.17 2.20 -3.16
N PRO A 127 -2.76 3.08 -3.99
CA PRO A 127 -3.33 2.64 -5.25
C PRO A 127 -2.24 1.91 -6.06
N ARG A 128 -2.61 0.82 -6.73
CA ARG A 128 -1.72 0.23 -7.74
C ARG A 128 -1.57 1.26 -8.86
N SER A 129 -0.34 1.49 -9.30
CA SER A 129 -0.11 2.26 -10.51
C SER A 129 -0.72 1.52 -11.69
N VAL A 130 -1.45 2.24 -12.53
CA VAL A 130 -1.95 1.74 -13.80
C VAL A 130 -1.00 2.23 -14.89
N GLY A 131 -0.63 1.35 -15.83
CA GLY A 131 0.21 1.73 -16.97
C GLY A 131 -0.47 2.77 -17.85
N VAL A 132 0.31 3.59 -18.53
CA VAL A 132 -0.18 4.60 -19.49
C VAL A 132 -1.04 3.97 -20.58
N GLU A 133 -0.76 2.71 -20.92
CA GLU A 133 -1.47 1.92 -21.92
C GLU A 133 -2.92 1.66 -21.51
N GLN A 134 -3.13 1.31 -20.24
CA GLN A 134 -4.47 1.03 -19.72
C GLN A 134 -5.27 2.32 -19.56
N LEU A 135 -4.63 3.43 -19.17
CA LEU A 135 -5.26 4.75 -19.15
C LEU A 135 -5.65 5.21 -20.56
N ALA A 136 -4.75 5.03 -21.53
CA ALA A 136 -4.99 5.34 -22.94
C ALA A 136 -6.17 4.51 -23.49
N LEU A 137 -6.15 3.19 -23.30
CA LEU A 137 -7.23 2.32 -23.75
C LEU A 137 -8.58 2.70 -23.11
N TRP A 138 -8.58 3.04 -21.81
CA TRP A 138 -9.79 3.56 -21.15
C TRP A 138 -10.28 4.85 -21.81
N ALA A 139 -9.40 5.82 -22.07
CA ALA A 139 -9.77 7.07 -22.73
C ALA A 139 -10.35 6.84 -24.14
N LEU A 140 -9.76 5.93 -24.92
CA LEU A 140 -10.25 5.58 -26.26
C LEU A 140 -11.66 4.96 -26.23
N ARG A 141 -11.95 4.14 -25.21
CA ARG A 141 -13.29 3.58 -24.97
C ARG A 141 -14.29 4.66 -24.57
N GLN A 142 -13.90 5.59 -23.70
CA GLN A 142 -14.76 6.72 -23.33
C GLN A 142 -15.07 7.61 -24.55
N ALA A 143 -14.15 7.70 -25.51
CA ALA A 143 -14.35 8.42 -26.76
C ALA A 143 -15.18 7.64 -27.81
N GLY A 144 -15.52 6.37 -27.56
CA GLY A 144 -16.24 5.51 -28.50
C GLY A 144 -15.45 5.19 -29.78
N LEU A 145 -14.11 5.24 -29.72
CA LEU A 145 -13.27 5.09 -30.92
C LEU A 145 -13.35 3.68 -31.51
N GLU A 146 -13.50 2.65 -30.66
CA GLU A 146 -13.57 1.27 -31.12
C GLU A 146 -14.81 1.03 -31.99
N GLU A 147 -15.95 1.59 -31.57
CA GLU A 147 -17.22 1.56 -32.29
C GLU A 147 -17.15 2.35 -33.59
N GLN A 148 -16.48 3.50 -33.59
CA GLN A 148 -16.25 4.30 -34.81
C GLN A 148 -15.41 3.54 -35.84
N LEU A 149 -14.31 2.90 -35.42
CA LEU A 149 -13.47 2.09 -36.31
C LEU A 149 -14.24 0.88 -36.86
N GLN A 150 -15.11 0.26 -36.04
CA GLN A 150 -15.99 -0.79 -36.52
C GLN A 150 -17.00 -0.28 -37.56
N ALA A 151 -17.61 0.89 -37.34
CA ALA A 151 -18.53 1.50 -38.28
C ALA A 151 -17.87 1.86 -39.62
N LEU A 152 -16.56 2.15 -39.62
CA LEU A 152 -15.75 2.37 -40.81
C LEU A 152 -15.37 1.07 -41.55
N GLY A 153 -15.79 -0.10 -41.06
CA GLY A 153 -15.59 -1.39 -41.71
C GLY A 153 -14.27 -2.09 -41.36
N LEU A 154 -13.53 -1.63 -40.34
CA LEU A 154 -12.30 -2.30 -39.93
C LEU A 154 -12.58 -3.65 -39.26
N THR A 155 -11.85 -4.67 -39.71
CA THR A 155 -11.87 -6.02 -39.11
C THR A 155 -11.29 -6.02 -37.70
N GLY A 156 -11.60 -7.04 -36.90
CA GLY A 156 -11.06 -7.18 -35.52
C GLY A 156 -9.54 -6.99 -35.43
N PRO A 157 -8.74 -7.67 -36.27
CA PRO A 157 -7.28 -7.49 -36.30
C PRO A 157 -6.85 -6.05 -36.65
N GLN A 158 -7.53 -5.40 -37.61
CA GLN A 158 -7.22 -4.02 -38.01
C GLN A 158 -7.54 -3.02 -36.90
N ARG A 159 -8.66 -3.19 -36.20
CA ARG A 159 -9.01 -2.34 -35.05
C ARG A 159 -8.01 -2.52 -33.91
N ALA A 160 -7.63 -3.76 -33.60
CA ALA A 160 -6.63 -4.04 -32.56
C ALA A 160 -5.27 -3.40 -32.90
N ALA A 161 -4.84 -3.48 -34.16
CA ALA A 161 -3.60 -2.83 -34.61
C ALA A 161 -3.69 -1.30 -34.52
N ALA A 162 -4.79 -0.70 -34.96
CA ALA A 162 -5.01 0.74 -34.89
C ALA A 162 -5.02 1.25 -33.43
N LEU A 163 -5.77 0.59 -32.55
CA LEU A 163 -5.79 0.92 -31.12
C LEU A 163 -4.41 0.74 -30.48
N GLY A 164 -3.71 -0.35 -30.80
CA GLY A 164 -2.35 -0.62 -30.33
C GLY A 164 -1.37 0.48 -30.71
N LEU A 165 -1.39 0.93 -31.97
CA LEU A 165 -0.54 2.03 -32.46
C LEU A 165 -0.83 3.35 -31.75
N ILE A 166 -2.11 3.70 -31.58
CA ILE A 166 -2.52 4.92 -30.89
C ILE A 166 -2.06 4.88 -29.43
N VAL A 167 -2.33 3.78 -28.73
CA VAL A 167 -1.91 3.59 -27.34
C VAL A 167 -0.40 3.66 -27.19
N ALA A 168 0.36 3.01 -28.09
CA ALA A 168 1.81 3.03 -28.05
C ALA A 168 2.38 4.44 -28.27
N ARG A 169 1.76 5.27 -29.14
CA ARG A 169 2.13 6.69 -29.30
C ARG A 169 1.75 7.56 -28.10
N MET A 170 0.68 7.23 -27.39
CA MET A 170 0.35 7.88 -26.13
C MET A 170 1.35 7.52 -25.02
N ALA A 171 1.86 6.29 -25.03
CA ALA A 171 2.86 5.82 -24.07
C ALA A 171 4.27 6.38 -24.34
N ALA A 172 4.68 6.40 -25.61
CA ALA A 172 5.98 6.88 -26.06
C ALA A 172 5.83 7.69 -27.36
N PRO A 173 5.73 9.03 -27.27
CA PRO A 173 5.56 9.89 -28.45
C PRO A 173 6.75 9.76 -29.41
N GLY A 174 6.52 9.20 -30.59
CA GLY A 174 7.57 8.91 -31.57
C GLY A 174 7.03 8.60 -32.96
N SER A 175 7.93 8.27 -33.89
CA SER A 175 7.53 7.82 -35.23
C SER A 175 6.96 6.40 -35.18
N GLU A 176 6.06 6.06 -36.10
CA GLU A 176 5.47 4.71 -36.18
C GLU A 176 6.57 3.65 -36.26
N ARG A 177 7.62 3.92 -37.05
CA ARG A 177 8.80 3.05 -37.18
C ARG A 177 9.54 2.76 -35.86
N ALA A 178 9.48 3.67 -34.89
CA ALA A 178 10.14 3.50 -33.59
C ALA A 178 9.25 2.78 -32.56
N THR A 179 8.03 2.39 -32.93
CA THR A 179 7.01 1.85 -32.03
C THR A 179 7.06 0.31 -31.93
N TYR A 180 7.92 -0.35 -32.72
CA TYR A 180 8.11 -1.81 -32.78
C TYR A 180 9.58 -2.21 -32.70
#